data_AF-A0A357C999-F1
#
_entry.id   AF-A0A357C999-F1
#
_cell.length_a   1.000
_cell.length_b   1.000
_cell.length_c   1.000
_cell.angle_alpha   90.00
_cell.angle_beta   90.00
_cell.angle_gamma   90.00
#
_symmetry.space_group_name_H-M   'P 1'
#
loop_
_entity.id
_entity.type
_entity.pdbx_description
1 polymer ?
#
loop_
_entity_poly.entity_id
_entity_poly.type
_entity_poly.pdbx_seq_one_letter_code
_entity_poly.pdbx_strand_id
1 'polypeptide(L)'
;MDNKSAIWQVESEYLGRVVRIVLEQIAIAESKAQDRLTDATLERQWMFENATHRVGLDDDWAELMFQIRDTHRREQEYDLVQKKADRLRLMAAAPFFGRFDFREHGYALGEVFYVGLYSL
;
A
#
# COMPACT_ATOMS: atom_id res chain seq x y z
N MET A 1 -33.91 0.70 -25.68
CA MET A 1 -32.47 0.78 -25.41
C MET A 1 -31.99 -0.61 -25.07
N ASP A 2 -30.90 -1.07 -25.66
CA ASP A 2 -30.37 -2.42 -25.45
C ASP A 2 -29.89 -2.58 -24.00
N ASN A 3 -30.37 -3.60 -23.29
CA ASN A 3 -30.02 -3.83 -21.88
C ASN A 3 -28.50 -3.93 -21.67
N LYS A 4 -27.80 -4.43 -22.70
CA LYS A 4 -26.34 -4.54 -22.71
C LYS A 4 -25.63 -3.18 -22.66
N SER A 5 -26.14 -2.17 -23.37
CA SER A 5 -25.53 -0.83 -23.37
C SER A 5 -25.73 -0.11 -22.03
N ALA A 6 -26.88 -0.32 -21.39
CA ALA A 6 -27.16 0.24 -20.07
C ALA A 6 -26.25 -0.36 -18.99
N ILE A 7 -26.09 -1.70 -18.98
CA ILE A 7 -25.17 -2.39 -18.06
C ILE A 7 -23.73 -1.91 -18.29
N TRP A 8 -23.28 -1.87 -19.55
CA TRP A 8 -21.94 -1.41 -19.88
C TRP A 8 -21.65 0.00 -19.36
N GLN A 9 -22.61 0.92 -19.49
CA GLN A 9 -22.45 2.29 -19.01
C GLN A 9 -22.32 2.34 -17.49
N VAL A 10 -23.19 1.65 -16.76
CA VAL A 10 -23.16 1.60 -15.28
C VAL A 10 -21.84 1.00 -14.77
N GLU A 11 -21.38 -0.10 -15.37
CA GLU A 11 -20.11 -0.74 -15.03
C GLU A 11 -18.91 0.14 -15.34
N SER A 12 -18.93 0.85 -16.48
CA SER A 12 -17.87 1.79 -16.86
C SER A 12 -17.78 2.97 -15.89
N GLU A 13 -18.93 3.49 -15.46
CA GLU A 13 -18.99 4.56 -14.44
C GLU A 13 -18.49 4.07 -13.08
N TYR A 14 -18.85 2.85 -12.68
CA TYR A 14 -18.36 2.25 -11.43
C TYR A 14 -16.84 2.05 -11.48
N LEU A 15 -16.32 1.47 -12.57
CA LEU A 15 -14.89 1.30 -12.79
C LEU A 15 -14.15 2.65 -12.71
N GLY A 16 -14.67 3.69 -13.38
CA GLY A 16 -14.07 5.02 -13.33
C GLY A 16 -14.00 5.61 -11.91
N ARG A 17 -15.04 5.37 -11.08
CA ARG A 17 -15.01 5.77 -9.67
C ARG A 17 -13.95 5.01 -8.88
N VAL A 18 -13.86 3.70 -9.06
CA VAL A 18 -12.86 2.86 -8.37
C VAL A 18 -11.45 3.29 -8.76
N VAL A 19 -11.16 3.42 -10.06
CA VAL A 19 -9.84 3.85 -10.56
C VAL A 19 -9.44 5.20 -9.96
N ARG A 20 -10.37 6.17 -9.88
CA ARG A 20 -10.08 7.46 -9.25
C ARG A 20 -9.68 7.33 -7.79
N ILE A 21 -10.42 6.54 -7.00
CA ILE A 21 -10.09 6.28 -5.58
C ILE A 21 -8.72 5.63 -5.47
N VAL A 22 -8.41 4.66 -6.33
CA VAL A 22 -7.09 3.99 -6.33
C VAL A 22 -5.98 4.98 -6.64
N LEU A 23 -6.15 5.85 -7.64
CA LEU A 23 -5.15 6.88 -7.99
C LEU A 23 -4.92 7.88 -6.86
N GLU A 24 -5.97 8.31 -6.16
CA GLU A 24 -5.84 9.15 -4.97
C GLU A 24 -5.04 8.44 -3.86
N GLN A 25 -5.31 7.15 -3.63
CA GLN A 25 -4.54 6.37 -2.66
C GLN A 25 -3.09 6.14 -3.08
N ILE A 26 -2.80 6.01 -4.38
CA ILE A 26 -1.44 5.91 -4.90
C ILE A 26 -0.67 7.18 -4.55
N ALA A 27 -1.22 8.36 -4.84
CA ALA A 27 -0.55 9.63 -4.54
C ALA A 27 -0.21 9.76 -3.05
N ILE A 28 -1.13 9.37 -2.16
CA ILE A 28 -0.90 9.37 -0.71
C ILE A 28 0.19 8.35 -0.33
N ALA A 29 0.14 7.15 -0.89
CA ALA A 29 1.11 6.10 -0.58
C ALA A 29 2.52 6.45 -1.07
N GLU A 30 2.64 7.05 -2.26
CA GLU A 30 3.91 7.49 -2.85
C GLU A 30 4.51 8.65 -2.04
N SER A 31 3.71 9.64 -1.65
CA SER A 31 4.17 10.71 -0.74
C SER A 31 4.73 10.11 0.55
N LYS A 32 4.00 9.19 1.18
CA LYS A 32 4.45 8.53 2.42
C LYS A 32 5.71 7.68 2.20
N ALA A 33 5.82 6.99 1.07
CA ALA A 33 7.01 6.21 0.74
C ALA A 33 8.23 7.12 0.62
N GLN A 34 8.07 8.29 -0.01
CA GLN A 34 9.13 9.27 -0.15
C GLN A 34 9.57 9.86 1.20
N ASP A 35 8.62 10.16 2.10
CA ASP A 35 8.93 10.62 3.45
C ASP A 35 9.74 9.56 4.21
N ARG A 36 9.27 8.29 4.20
CA ARG A 36 9.96 7.18 4.89
C ARG A 36 11.33 6.86 4.29
N LEU A 37 11.48 7.00 2.97
CA LEU A 37 12.77 6.85 2.30
C LEU A 37 13.75 7.91 2.79
N THR A 38 13.28 9.15 2.92
CA THR A 38 14.09 10.27 3.42
C THR A 38 14.53 10.00 4.85
N ASP A 39 13.61 9.60 5.73
CA ASP A 39 13.91 9.27 7.14
C ASP A 39 14.91 8.11 7.27
N ALA A 40 14.72 7.04 6.50
CA ALA A 40 15.63 5.88 6.50
C ALA A 40 17.02 6.25 5.96
N THR A 41 17.09 7.13 4.97
CA THR A 41 18.36 7.61 4.40
C THR A 41 19.11 8.48 5.40
N LEU A 42 18.43 9.42 6.05
CA LEU A 42 18.99 10.28 7.08
C LEU A 42 19.49 9.48 8.28
N GLU A 43 18.73 8.47 8.73
CA GLU A 43 19.18 7.60 9.82
C GLU A 43 20.43 6.80 9.44
N ARG A 44 20.48 6.26 8.22
CA ARG A 44 21.65 5.53 7.74
C ARG A 44 22.89 6.41 7.68
N GLN A 45 22.74 7.65 7.21
CA GLN A 45 23.82 8.65 7.20
C GLN A 45 24.28 8.97 8.62
N TRP A 46 23.33 9.25 9.52
CA TRP A 46 23.64 9.54 10.92
C TRP A 46 24.38 8.38 11.59
N MET A 47 23.92 7.13 11.38
CA MET A 47 24.58 5.94 11.91
C MET A 47 26.01 5.82 11.37
N PHE A 48 26.21 6.01 10.06
CA PHE A 48 27.55 5.94 9.47
C PHE A 48 28.50 7.03 10.00
N GLU A 49 27.99 8.21 10.34
CA GLU A 49 28.80 9.32 10.83
C GLU A 49 29.05 9.28 12.34
N ASN A 50 28.06 8.84 13.13
CA ASN A 50 28.02 9.06 14.58
C ASN A 50 27.94 7.77 15.41
N ALA A 51 27.67 6.60 14.82
CA ALA A 51 27.60 5.36 15.57
C ALA A 51 28.95 5.00 16.20
N THR A 52 28.91 4.19 17.25
CA THR A 52 30.11 3.69 17.91
C THR A 52 30.86 2.72 16.99
N HIS A 53 31.94 3.21 16.37
CA HIS A 53 32.77 2.45 15.42
C HIS A 53 33.88 1.62 16.08
N ARG A 54 34.14 1.84 17.37
CA ARG A 54 35.12 1.10 18.17
C ARG A 54 34.41 0.50 19.35
N VAL A 55 34.18 -0.80 19.27
CA VAL A 55 33.48 -1.52 20.34
C VAL A 55 34.52 -2.06 21.31
N GLY A 56 34.73 -1.34 22.42
CA GLY A 56 35.75 -1.67 23.42
C GLY A 56 35.16 -2.26 24.69
N LEU A 57 33.90 -1.94 24.99
CA LEU A 57 33.16 -2.35 26.18
C LEU A 57 31.80 -2.96 25.81
N ASP A 58 31.19 -3.70 26.74
CA ASP A 58 29.88 -4.33 26.52
C ASP A 58 28.76 -3.30 26.29
N ASP A 59 28.85 -2.10 26.89
CA ASP A 59 27.89 -1.01 26.70
C ASP A 59 27.94 -0.45 25.27
N ASP A 60 29.13 -0.39 24.66
CA ASP A 60 29.34 0.05 23.27
C ASP A 60 28.63 -0.92 22.29
N TRP A 61 28.62 -2.22 22.60
CA TRP A 61 27.92 -3.24 21.82
C TRP A 61 26.40 -3.05 21.89
N ALA A 62 25.88 -2.79 23.09
CA ALA A 62 24.44 -2.59 23.29
C ALA A 62 23.93 -1.34 22.53
N GLU A 63 24.70 -0.24 22.58
CA GLU A 63 24.38 0.99 21.85
C GLU A 63 24.37 0.76 20.33
N LEU A 64 25.42 0.12 19.79
CA LEU A 64 25.50 -0.19 18.36
C LEU A 64 24.33 -1.06 17.89
N MET A 65 23.97 -2.09 18.66
CA MET A 65 22.84 -2.97 18.32
C MET A 65 21.50 -2.23 18.34
N PHE A 66 21.33 -1.27 19.26
CA PHE A 66 20.13 -0.43 19.29
C PHE A 66 20.02 0.43 18.02
N GLN A 67 21.12 1.06 17.61
CA GLN A 67 21.18 1.90 16.41
C GLN A 67 20.93 1.10 15.12
N ILE A 68 21.53 -0.09 14.99
CA ILE A 68 21.28 -1.01 13.87
C ILE A 68 19.80 -1.39 13.82
N ARG A 69 19.20 -1.73 14.97
CA ARG A 69 17.79 -2.12 15.04
C ARG A 69 16.87 -0.96 14.63
N ASP A 70 17.13 0.27 15.07
CA ASP A 70 16.26 1.39 14.72
C ASP A 70 16.39 1.76 13.23
N THR A 71 17.61 1.71 12.68
CA THR A 71 17.83 1.87 11.24
C THR A 71 17.04 0.83 10.45
N HIS A 72 17.14 -0.44 10.83
CA HIS A 72 16.44 -1.52 10.15
C HIS A 72 14.91 -1.40 10.27
N ARG A 73 14.40 -0.93 11.41
CA ARG A 73 12.97 -0.65 11.59
C ARG A 73 12.48 0.39 10.57
N ARG A 74 13.23 1.47 10.36
CA ARG A 74 12.85 2.53 9.40
C ARG A 74 12.88 2.03 7.95
N GLU A 75 13.85 1.18 7.61
CA GLU A 75 13.89 0.50 6.31
C GLU A 75 12.67 -0.41 6.10
N GLN A 76 12.30 -1.21 7.10
CA GLN A 76 11.12 -2.07 7.03
C GLN A 76 9.82 -1.27 6.88
N GLU A 77 9.72 -0.12 7.53
CA GLU A 77 8.58 0.79 7.38
C GLU A 77 8.48 1.35 5.96
N TYR A 78 9.61 1.78 5.38
CA TYR A 78 9.68 2.20 3.98
C TYR A 78 9.22 1.07 3.05
N ASP A 79 9.77 -0.14 3.21
CA ASP A 79 9.42 -1.31 2.40
C ASP A 79 7.93 -1.63 2.43
N LEU A 80 7.30 -1.51 3.61
CA LEU A 80 5.87 -1.79 3.78
C LEU A 80 5.01 -0.78 3.01
N VAL A 81 5.35 0.50 3.09
CA VAL A 81 4.63 1.56 2.37
C VAL A 81 4.87 1.44 0.86
N GLN A 82 6.10 1.14 0.44
CA GLN A 82 6.44 0.93 -0.96
C GLN A 82 5.66 -0.25 -1.56
N LYS A 83 5.62 -1.40 -0.86
CA LYS A 83 4.81 -2.56 -1.28
C LYS A 83 3.33 -2.23 -1.40
N LYS A 84 2.80 -1.35 -0.54
CA LYS A 84 1.41 -0.88 -0.66
C LYS A 84 1.22 -0.04 -1.93
N ALA A 85 2.12 0.90 -2.21
CA ALA A 85 2.07 1.70 -3.44
C ALA A 85 2.11 0.81 -4.69
N ASP A 86 2.98 -0.20 -4.72
CA ASP A 86 3.09 -1.12 -5.85
C ASP A 86 1.81 -1.94 -6.08
N ARG A 87 1.17 -2.42 -5.00
CA ARG A 87 -0.14 -3.10 -5.09
C ARG A 87 -1.22 -2.19 -5.64
N LEU A 88 -1.26 -0.93 -5.19
CA LEU A 88 -2.23 0.04 -5.69
C LEU A 88 -2.01 0.35 -7.17
N ARG A 89 -0.76 0.46 -7.63
CA ARG A 89 -0.44 0.63 -9.06
C ARG A 89 -0.95 -0.54 -9.91
N LEU A 90 -0.75 -1.77 -9.45
CA LEU A 90 -1.29 -2.96 -10.11
C LEU A 90 -2.83 -2.93 -10.13
N MET A 91 -3.45 -2.52 -9.03
CA MET A 91 -4.91 -2.41 -8.92
C MET A 91 -5.49 -1.31 -9.81
N ALA A 92 -4.77 -0.20 -10.06
CA ALA A 92 -5.23 0.85 -10.96
C ALA A 92 -5.38 0.37 -12.41
N ALA A 93 -4.52 -0.56 -12.85
CA ALA A 93 -4.58 -1.14 -14.19
C ALA A 93 -5.76 -2.10 -14.36
N ALA A 94 -6.08 -2.90 -13.33
CA ALA A 94 -7.18 -3.85 -13.34
C ALA A 94 -7.78 -4.02 -11.93
N PRO A 95 -8.71 -3.13 -11.50
CA PRO A 95 -9.20 -3.11 -10.12
C PRO A 95 -9.99 -4.35 -9.73
N PHE A 96 -10.77 -4.89 -10.68
CA PHE A 96 -11.54 -6.11 -10.52
C PHE A 96 -11.65 -6.82 -11.86
N PHE A 97 -11.75 -8.15 -11.83
CA PHE A 97 -11.93 -9.00 -13.00
C PHE A 97 -13.32 -9.68 -13.03
N GLY A 98 -14.09 -9.59 -11.95
CA GLY A 98 -15.40 -10.22 -11.86
C GLY A 98 -16.37 -9.49 -10.94
N ARG A 99 -17.66 -9.71 -11.20
CA ARG A 99 -18.78 -9.23 -10.40
C ARG A 99 -19.68 -10.42 -10.05
N PHE A 100 -20.09 -10.51 -8.78
CA PHE A 100 -21.04 -11.50 -8.29
C PHE A 100 -22.25 -10.80 -7.71
N ASP A 101 -23.44 -11.18 -8.18
CA ASP A 101 -24.71 -10.72 -7.65
C ASP A 101 -25.29 -11.82 -6.76
N PHE A 102 -25.27 -11.60 -5.44
CA PHE A 102 -25.81 -12.53 -4.47
C PHE A 102 -27.28 -12.22 -4.19
N ARG A 103 -28.12 -13.26 -4.22
CA ARG A 103 -29.54 -13.19 -3.84
C ARG A 103 -29.91 -14.44 -3.06
N GLU A 104 -30.15 -14.27 -1.76
CA GLU A 104 -30.58 -15.36 -0.90
C GLU A 104 -32.10 -15.54 -0.94
N HIS A 105 -32.55 -16.79 -1.04
CA HIS A 105 -33.98 -17.09 -0.97
C HIS A 105 -34.53 -16.76 0.43
N GLY A 106 -35.56 -15.91 0.47
CA GLY A 106 -36.16 -15.43 1.72
C GLY A 106 -35.67 -14.05 2.17
N TYR A 107 -34.65 -13.49 1.52
CA TYR A 107 -34.19 -12.11 1.74
C TYR A 107 -34.54 -11.21 0.56
N ALA A 108 -35.05 -10.01 0.87
CA ALA A 108 -35.50 -9.05 -0.15
C ALA A 108 -34.34 -8.28 -0.81
N LEU A 109 -33.19 -8.20 -0.14
CA LEU A 109 -32.01 -7.46 -0.60
C LEU A 109 -31.09 -8.40 -1.37
N GLY A 110 -30.64 -7.95 -2.55
CA GLY A 110 -29.51 -8.54 -3.25
C GLY A 110 -28.25 -7.72 -3.01
N GLU A 111 -27.11 -8.37 -2.97
CA GLU A 111 -25.80 -7.74 -2.77
C GLU A 111 -24.92 -7.92 -4.00
N VAL A 112 -24.09 -6.91 -4.29
CA VAL A 112 -23.17 -6.91 -5.43
C VAL A 112 -21.75 -6.87 -4.91
N PHE A 113 -20.93 -7.84 -5.32
CA PHE A 113 -19.53 -7.94 -4.96
C PHE A 113 -18.64 -7.87 -6.20
N TYR A 114 -17.58 -7.07 -6.12
CA TYR A 114 -16.53 -7.03 -7.12
C TYR A 114 -15.30 -7.77 -6.61
N VAL A 115 -14.67 -8.57 -7.47
CA VAL A 115 -13.50 -9.38 -7.12
C VAL A 115 -12.31 -8.98 -7.97
N GLY A 116 -11.21 -8.65 -7.31
CA GLY A 116 -9.95 -8.22 -7.92
C GLY A 116 -8.74 -8.90 -7.31
N LEU A 117 -7.55 -8.48 -7.75
CA LEU A 117 -6.28 -9.01 -7.24
C LEU A 117 -5.99 -8.57 -5.80
N TYR A 118 -6.50 -7.41 -5.40
CA TYR A 118 -6.33 -6.83 -4.07
C TYR A 118 -7.66 -6.24 -3.58
N SER A 119 -7.77 -6.11 -2.28
CA SER A 119 -8.88 -5.40 -1.64
C SER A 119 -8.52 -3.92 -1.49
N LEU A 120 -9.47 -3.05 -1.84
CA LEU A 120 -9.40 -1.61 -1.63
C LEU A 120 -9.85 -1.23 -0.22
#